data_AF-A0A7K3RV06-F1
#
_entry.id   AF-A0A7K3RV06-F1
#
_cell.length_a   1.000
_cell.length_b   1.000
_cell.length_c   1.000
_cell.angle_alpha   90.00
_cell.angle_beta   90.00
_cell.angle_gamma   90.00
#
_symmetry.space_group_name_H-M   'P 1'
#
loop_
_entity.id
_entity.type
_entity.pdbx_description
1 polymer ?
#
loop_
_entity_poly.entity_id
_entity_poly.type
_entity_poly.pdbx_seq_one_letter_code
_entity_poly.pdbx_strand_id
1 'polypeptide(L)'
;MTGKASASARRTADALMEECGRTYAAEAGIRLRDTPQPLYQLLVLSHLLSARIRASVAVAAARALFAHGMRTPRRMADATWQQRVDALGEGGYRRY
;
A
#
# COMPACT_ATOMS: atom_id res chain seq x y z
N MET A 1 -23.36 3.16 -3.03
CA MET A 1 -23.57 4.62 -3.04
C MET A 1 -22.24 5.31 -3.28
N THR A 2 -21.93 5.67 -4.52
CA THR A 2 -20.75 6.50 -4.82
C THR A 2 -21.20 7.95 -4.80
N GLY A 3 -21.16 8.58 -3.63
CA GLY A 3 -21.39 10.02 -3.51
C GLY A 3 -20.26 10.76 -4.22
N LYS A 4 -20.59 11.57 -5.22
CA LYS A 4 -19.59 12.38 -5.93
C LYS A 4 -18.98 13.37 -4.93
N ALA A 5 -17.64 13.35 -4.78
CA ALA A 5 -16.95 14.27 -3.89
C ALA A 5 -17.30 15.74 -4.23
N SER A 6 -17.45 16.58 -3.21
CA SER A 6 -17.76 18.00 -3.41
C SER A 6 -16.64 18.71 -4.20
N ALA A 7 -16.99 19.79 -4.90
CA ALA A 7 -16.01 20.57 -5.66
C ALA A 7 -14.88 21.12 -4.75
N SER A 8 -15.18 21.39 -3.48
CA SER A 8 -14.18 21.83 -2.50
C SER A 8 -13.20 20.71 -2.14
N ALA A 9 -13.71 19.51 -1.83
CA ALA A 9 -12.86 18.36 -1.50
C ALA A 9 -11.93 17.99 -2.66
N ARG A 10 -12.40 18.14 -3.91
CA ARG A 10 -11.58 17.90 -5.09
C ARG A 10 -10.42 18.91 -5.20
N ARG A 11 -10.69 20.21 -5.03
CA ARG A 11 -9.62 21.23 -5.03
C ARG A 11 -8.58 20.99 -3.95
N THR A 12 -8.99 20.61 -2.74
CA THR A 12 -8.05 20.27 -1.66
C THR A 12 -7.19 19.06 -2.04
N ALA A 13 -7.79 18.00 -2.61
CA ALA A 13 -7.04 16.85 -3.06
C ALA A 13 -6.05 17.20 -4.17
N ASP A 14 -6.46 18.00 -5.16
CA ASP A 14 -5.60 18.42 -6.26
C ASP A 14 -4.39 19.24 -5.77
N ALA A 15 -4.61 20.19 -4.85
CA ALA A 15 -3.53 20.98 -4.24
C ALA A 15 -2.55 20.11 -3.43
N LEU A 16 -3.06 19.13 -2.67
CA LEU A 16 -2.19 18.17 -1.95
C LEU A 16 -1.36 17.32 -2.92
N MET A 17 -1.91 16.95 -4.07
CA MET A 17 -1.17 16.18 -5.08
C MET A 17 -0.11 17.04 -5.77
N GLU A 18 -0.36 18.33 -5.97
CA GLU A 18 0.63 19.27 -6.50
C GLU A 18 1.81 19.46 -5.53
N GLU A 19 1.53 19.59 -4.23
CA GLU A 19 2.56 19.83 -3.20
C GLU A 19 3.30 18.56 -2.78
N CYS A 20 2.58 17.46 -2.51
CA CYS A 20 3.15 16.21 -1.98
C CYS A 20 3.49 15.18 -3.07
N GLY A 21 3.08 15.40 -4.32
CA GLY A 21 3.40 14.52 -5.44
C GLY A 21 2.49 13.29 -5.52
N ARG A 22 3.00 12.12 -5.14
CA ARG A 22 2.29 10.83 -5.35
C ARG A 22 1.64 10.33 -4.06
N THR A 23 0.51 9.66 -4.19
CA THR A 23 -0.07 8.91 -3.06
C THR A 23 0.82 7.72 -2.72
N TYR A 24 0.82 7.30 -1.46
CA TYR A 24 1.54 6.07 -1.05
C TYR A 24 1.09 4.84 -1.83
N ALA A 25 -0.18 4.77 -2.24
CA ALA A 25 -0.65 3.69 -3.11
C ALA A 25 0.08 3.70 -4.46
N ALA A 26 0.23 4.87 -5.09
CA ALA A 26 0.99 5.01 -6.33
C ALA A 26 2.48 4.73 -6.14
N GLU A 27 3.08 5.17 -5.02
CA GLU A 27 4.48 4.86 -4.69
C GLU A 27 4.73 3.37 -4.46
N ALA A 28 3.77 2.66 -3.85
CA ALA A 28 3.81 1.21 -3.68
C ALA A 28 3.52 0.44 -4.98
N GLY A 29 3.25 1.13 -6.10
CA GLY A 29 2.93 0.52 -7.39
C GLY A 29 1.50 -0.01 -7.49
N ILE A 30 0.60 0.39 -6.59
CA ILE A 30 -0.81 0.00 -6.58
C ILE A 30 -1.58 0.89 -7.55
N ARG A 31 -2.04 0.30 -8.66
CA ARG A 31 -3.02 0.96 -9.53
C ARG A 31 -4.42 0.84 -8.93
N LEU A 32 -4.80 1.84 -8.13
CA LEU A 32 -6.07 1.81 -7.40
C LEU A 32 -7.27 1.72 -8.35
N ARG A 33 -8.11 0.70 -8.12
CA ARG A 33 -9.41 0.48 -8.76
C ARG A 33 -10.33 -0.14 -7.71
N ASP A 34 -11.63 0.12 -7.83
CA ASP A 34 -12.65 -0.49 -6.96
C ASP A 34 -12.87 -1.96 -7.35
N THR A 35 -11.87 -2.78 -7.07
CA THR A 35 -11.82 -4.21 -7.37
C THR A 35 -11.06 -4.93 -6.25
N PRO A 36 -11.34 -6.22 -5.99
CA PRO A 36 -10.83 -6.89 -4.79
C PRO A 36 -9.31 -6.86 -4.62
N GLN A 37 -8.53 -7.07 -5.70
CA GLN A 37 -7.08 -7.16 -5.61
C GLN A 37 -6.41 -5.80 -5.24
N PRO A 38 -6.65 -4.69 -5.97
CA PRO A 38 -6.14 -3.38 -5.58
C PRO A 38 -6.60 -2.91 -4.19
N LEU A 39 -7.84 -3.20 -3.79
CA LEU A 39 -8.33 -2.87 -2.44
C LEU A 39 -7.62 -3.68 -1.36
N TYR A 40 -7.34 -4.97 -1.61
CA TYR A 40 -6.52 -5.77 -0.71
C TYR A 40 -5.10 -5.24 -0.60
N GLN A 41 -4.47 -4.88 -1.72
CA GLN A 41 -3.13 -4.27 -1.70
C GLN A 41 -3.12 -2.97 -0.90
N LEU A 42 -4.16 -2.13 -1.07
CA LEU A 42 -4.32 -0.91 -0.29
C LEU A 42 -4.49 -1.22 1.21
N LEU A 43 -5.28 -2.23 1.57
CA LEU A 43 -5.44 -2.66 2.97
C LEU A 43 -4.11 -3.09 3.58
N VAL A 44 -3.30 -3.87 2.87
CA VAL A 44 -1.96 -4.29 3.33
C VAL A 44 -1.06 -3.08 3.54
N LEU A 45 -1.03 -2.13 2.59
CA LEU A 45 -0.27 -0.90 2.72
C LEU A 45 -0.73 -0.07 3.93
N SER A 46 -2.03 0.12 4.12
CA SER A 46 -2.60 0.85 5.26
C SER A 46 -2.24 0.18 6.59
N HIS A 47 -2.22 -1.14 6.65
CA HIS A 47 -1.81 -1.88 7.84
C HIS A 47 -0.34 -1.63 8.19
N LEU A 48 0.56 -1.68 7.21
CA LEU A 48 1.98 -1.39 7.39
C LEU A 48 2.23 0.07 7.78
N LEU A 49 1.52 1.03 7.16
CA LEU A 49 1.60 2.46 7.49
C LEU A 49 1.10 2.77 8.91
N SER A 50 0.25 1.92 9.47
CA SER A 50 -0.27 2.07 10.83
C SER A 50 0.73 1.61 11.89
N ALA A 51 1.79 0.89 11.53
CA ALA A 51 2.88 0.56 12.43
C ALA A 51 3.75 1.80 12.73
N ARG A 52 4.46 1.82 13.87
CA ARG A 52 5.36 2.92 14.26
C ARG A 52 6.69 2.90 13.48
N ILE A 53 6.60 2.91 12.16
CA ILE A 53 7.72 2.82 11.22
C ILE A 53 7.71 4.02 10.28
N ARG A 54 8.81 4.24 9.55
CA ARG A 54 8.84 5.29 8.51
C ARG A 54 7.91 4.91 7.37
N ALA A 55 7.17 5.88 6.83
CA ALA A 55 6.27 5.65 5.70
C ALA A 55 6.99 5.03 4.49
N SER A 56 8.23 5.44 4.21
CA SER A 56 9.05 4.85 3.15
C SER A 56 9.34 3.36 3.34
N VAL A 57 9.50 2.90 4.59
CA VAL A 57 9.67 1.47 4.92
C VAL A 57 8.37 0.72 4.70
N ALA A 58 7.23 1.28 5.10
CA ALA A 58 5.91 0.69 4.85
C ALA A 58 5.63 0.51 3.35
N VAL A 59 5.92 1.54 2.55
CA VAL A 59 5.77 1.52 1.08
C VAL A 59 6.70 0.49 0.45
N ALA A 60 7.97 0.46 0.85
CA ALA A 60 8.95 -0.50 0.33
C ALA A 60 8.58 -1.95 0.70
N ALA A 61 8.15 -2.20 1.94
CA ALA A 61 7.69 -3.50 2.40
C ALA A 61 6.44 -3.99 1.65
N ALA A 62 5.45 -3.11 1.44
CA ALA A 62 4.29 -3.44 0.63
C ALA A 62 4.69 -3.83 -0.81
N ARG A 63 5.56 -3.03 -1.43
CA ARG A 63 6.07 -3.29 -2.78
C ARG A 63 6.80 -4.63 -2.87
N ALA A 64 7.63 -4.95 -1.89
CA ALA A 64 8.34 -6.23 -1.82
C ALA A 64 7.36 -7.40 -1.69
N LEU A 65 6.40 -7.35 -0.75
CA LEU A 65 5.35 -8.38 -0.63
C LEU A 65 4.65 -8.63 -1.97
N PHE A 66 4.31 -7.57 -2.69
CA PHE A 66 3.66 -7.69 -4.00
C PHE A 66 4.60 -8.18 -5.09
N ALA A 67 5.89 -7.85 -5.06
CA ALA A 67 6.89 -8.39 -5.98
C ALA A 67 7.03 -9.91 -5.80
N HIS A 68 6.96 -10.40 -4.56
CA HIS A 68 6.93 -11.82 -4.19
C HIS A 68 5.56 -12.50 -4.40
N GLY A 69 4.63 -11.87 -5.11
CA GLY A 69 3.36 -12.47 -5.54
C GLY A 69 2.24 -12.47 -4.49
N MET A 70 2.46 -11.93 -3.29
CA MET A 70 1.47 -11.84 -2.21
C MET A 70 0.48 -10.67 -2.42
N ARG A 71 -0.13 -10.63 -3.62
CA ARG A 71 -1.02 -9.54 -4.07
C ARG A 71 -2.50 -9.78 -3.75
N THR A 72 -2.86 -10.94 -3.23
CA THR A 72 -4.24 -11.31 -2.89
C THR A 72 -4.29 -11.99 -1.53
N PRO A 73 -5.46 -11.99 -0.83
CA PRO A 73 -5.58 -12.64 0.47
C PRO A 73 -5.14 -14.11 0.44
N ARG A 74 -5.54 -14.86 -0.60
CA ARG A 74 -5.17 -16.27 -0.77
C ARG A 74 -3.66 -16.44 -0.91
N ARG A 75 -3.02 -15.71 -1.84
CA ARG A 75 -1.56 -15.79 -2.04
C ARG A 75 -0.77 -15.39 -0.80
N MET A 76 -1.25 -14.43 -0.01
CA MET A 76 -0.61 -14.05 1.26
C MET A 76 -0.76 -15.13 2.33
N ALA A 77 -1.94 -15.76 2.43
CA ALA A 77 -2.20 -16.84 3.38
C ALA A 77 -1.39 -18.10 3.03
N ASP A 78 -1.30 -18.44 1.75
CA ASP A 78 -0.56 -19.60 1.23
C ASP A 78 0.97 -19.43 1.35
N ALA A 79 1.46 -18.19 1.47
CA ALA A 79 2.87 -17.93 1.64
C ALA A 79 3.38 -18.49 2.98
N THR A 80 4.60 -19.01 2.97
CA THR A 80 5.24 -19.45 4.22
C THR A 80 5.61 -18.25 5.08
N TRP A 81 5.83 -18.50 6.37
CA TRP A 81 6.35 -17.46 7.27
C TRP A 81 7.68 -16.88 6.75
N GLN A 82 8.59 -17.73 6.27
CA GLN A 82 9.89 -17.30 5.77
C GLN A 82 9.75 -16.40 4.52
N GLN A 83 8.88 -16.76 3.57
CA GLN A 83 8.61 -15.94 2.39
C GLN A 83 8.10 -14.54 2.76
N ARG A 84 7.24 -14.44 3.78
CA ARG A 84 6.77 -13.15 4.29
C ARG A 84 7.92 -12.37 4.95
N VAL A 85 8.74 -13.02 5.78
CA VAL A 85 9.89 -12.39 6.46
C VAL A 85 10.94 -11.89 5.47
N ASP A 86 11.23 -12.66 4.43
CA ASP A 86 12.20 -12.29 3.40
C ASP A 86 11.74 -11.06 2.63
N ALA A 87 10.49 -11.05 2.17
CA ALA A 87 9.90 -9.91 1.47
C ALA A 87 9.82 -8.65 2.36
N LEU A 88 9.36 -8.80 3.61
CA LEU A 88 9.32 -7.68 4.57
C LEU A 88 10.73 -7.16 4.87
N GLY A 89 11.71 -8.04 4.97
CA GLY A 89 13.11 -7.70 5.18
C GLY A 89 13.74 -6.94 4.01
N GLU A 90 13.42 -7.32 2.77
CA GLU A 90 13.81 -6.58 1.55
C GLU A 90 13.30 -5.13 1.58
N GLY A 91 12.08 -4.92 2.08
CA GLY A 91 11.50 -3.59 2.30
C GLY A 91 12.03 -2.84 3.52
N GLY A 92 12.98 -3.41 4.28
CA GLY A 92 13.57 -2.79 5.47
C GLY A 92 12.76 -2.94 6.75
N TYR A 93 11.68 -3.72 6.74
CA TYR A 93 10.80 -3.89 7.90
C TYR A 93 11.46 -4.66 9.05
N ARG A 94 12.46 -5.52 8.78
CA ARG A 94 13.13 -6.41 9.78
C ARG A 94 13.68 -5.70 11.03
N ARG A 95 13.85 -4.37 10.98
CA ARG A 95 14.36 -3.57 12.10
C ARG A 95 13.27 -3.14 13.10
N TYR A 96 12.03 -3.56 12.88
CA TYR A 96 10.84 -3.22 13.65
C TYR A 96 10.06 -4.49 13.99
#